data_AF-A0A6P0EV24-F1
#
_entry.id   AF-A0A6P0EV24-F1
#
_cell.length_a   1.000
_cell.length_b   1.000
_cell.length_c   1.000
_cell.angle_alpha   90.00
_cell.angle_beta   90.00
_cell.angle_gamma   90.00
#
_symmetry.space_group_name_H-M   'P 1'
#
loop_
_entity.id
_entity.type
_entity.pdbx_description
1 polymer ?
#
loop_
_entity_poly.entity_id
_entity_poly.type
_entity_poly.pdbx_seq_one_letter_code
_entity_poly.pdbx_strand_id
1 'polypeptide(L)' 'MSRRLTTLLVLLLVLAAAGTSGCSYRERVCSSGEHPVRTVDPSDAGLACAPDGEEPPPGYEDFPAGEAPEYVDDVY' A
#
# COMPACT_ATOMS: atom_id res chain seq x y z
N MET A 1 42.37 -5.28 -24.12
CA MET A 1 41.19 -4.41 -24.30
C MET A 1 39.88 -5.07 -23.84
N SER A 2 39.64 -6.34 -24.18
CA SER A 2 38.37 -7.05 -23.92
C SER A 2 37.98 -7.20 -22.44
N ARG A 3 38.92 -7.58 -21.56
CA ARG A 3 38.63 -7.82 -20.12
C ARG A 3 38.06 -6.59 -19.40
N ARG A 4 38.58 -5.39 -19.69
CA ARG A 4 38.10 -4.14 -19.06
C ARG A 4 36.70 -3.76 -19.54
N LEU A 5 36.40 -4.07 -20.80
CA LEU A 5 35.07 -3.85 -21.38
C LEU A 5 34.03 -4.77 -20.73
N THR A 6 34.40 -6.03 -20.47
CA THR A 6 33.51 -7.01 -19.82
C THR A 6 33.21 -6.63 -18.38
N THR A 7 34.22 -6.18 -17.63
CA THR A 7 34.02 -5.76 -16.23
C THR A 7 33.08 -4.56 -16.11
N LEU A 8 33.20 -3.57 -17.00
CA LEU A 8 32.33 -2.40 -17.03
C LEU A 8 30.87 -2.79 -17.36
N LEU A 9 30.68 -3.72 -18.29
CA LEU A 9 29.36 -4.21 -18.68
C LEU A 9 28.65 -4.93 -17.54
N VAL A 10 29.38 -5.77 -16.79
CA VAL A 10 28.84 -6.48 -15.63
C VAL A 10 28.46 -5.50 -14.51
N LEU A 11 29.29 -4.49 -14.24
CA LEU A 11 28.99 -3.45 -13.24
C LEU A 11 27.71 -2.67 -13.59
N LEU A 12 27.55 -2.27 -14.85
CA LEU A 12 26.35 -1.56 -15.31
C LEU A 12 25.07 -2.39 -15.15
N LEU A 13 25.13 -3.69 -15.44
CA LEU A 13 23.99 -4.61 -15.27
C LEU A 13 23.59 -4.77 -13.80
N VAL A 14 24.58 -4.87 -12.89
CA VAL A 14 24.31 -4.98 -11.45
C VAL A 14 23.68 -3.69 -10.89
N LEU A 15 24.14 -2.52 -11.34
CA LEU A 15 23.57 -1.23 -10.96
C LEU A 15 22.13 -1.05 -11.47
N ALA A 16 21.84 -1.48 -12.70
CA ALA A 16 20.49 -1.44 -13.25
C ALA A 16 19.53 -2.40 -12.52
N ALA A 17 19.99 -3.59 -12.15
CA ALA A 17 19.19 -4.57 -11.40
C ALA A 17 18.98 -4.17 -9.93
N ALA A 18 19.91 -3.45 -9.31
CA ALA A 18 19.75 -2.97 -7.94
C ALA A 18 18.74 -1.80 -7.83
N GLY A 19 18.41 -1.14 -8.94
CA GLY A 19 17.44 -0.03 -8.97
C GLY A 19 15.98 -0.45 -9.10
N THR A 20 15.67 -1.74 -9.31
CA THR A 20 14.29 -2.20 -9.53
C THR A 20 13.54 -2.57 -8.24
N SER A 21 14.22 -2.59 -7.09
CA SER A 21 13.58 -2.81 -5.79
C SER A 21 12.76 -1.60 -5.29
N GLY A 22 12.73 -0.50 -6.06
CA GLY A 22 12.05 0.75 -5.73
C GLY A 22 10.96 1.17 -6.71
N CYS A 23 10.37 0.26 -7.48
CA CYS A 23 9.09 0.57 -8.15
C CYS A 23 8.07 0.88 -7.05
N SER A 24 7.70 2.16 -6.89
CA SER A 24 6.80 2.67 -5.85
C SER A 24 5.40 2.07 -6.00
N TYR A 25 5.21 0.84 -5.54
CA TYR A 25 3.93 0.18 -5.45
C TYR A 25 3.26 0.66 -4.16
N ARG A 26 2.06 1.24 -4.29
CA ARG A 26 1.24 1.65 -3.16
C ARG A 26 -0.03 0.82 -3.18
N GLU A 27 -0.22 0.06 -2.12
CA GLU A 27 -1.36 -0.84 -1.97
C GLU A 27 -2.52 -0.10 -1.32
N ARG A 28 -3.72 -0.19 -1.92
CA ARG A 28 -4.93 0.38 -1.32
C ARG A 28 -5.34 -0.44 -0.11
N VAL A 29 -5.95 0.20 0.89
CA VAL A 29 -6.47 -0.50 2.09
C VAL A 29 -7.57 -1.49 1.71
N CYS A 30 -8.49 -1.07 0.82
CA CYS A 30 -9.61 -1.87 0.34
C CYS A 30 -9.58 -2.03 -1.18
N SER A 31 -10.29 -3.05 -1.67
CA SER A 31 -10.44 -3.29 -3.11
C SER A 31 -11.28 -2.17 -3.76
N SER A 32 -11.29 -2.14 -5.10
CA SER A 32 -12.21 -1.25 -5.81
C SER A 32 -13.67 -1.64 -5.56
N GLY A 33 -14.53 -0.66 -5.24
CA GLY A 33 -15.93 -0.89 -4.86
C GLY A 33 -16.16 -1.07 -3.36
N GLU A 34 -15.11 -0.88 -2.56
CA GLU A 34 -15.16 -0.92 -1.10
C GLU A 34 -14.49 0.32 -0.49
N HIS A 35 -14.91 0.68 0.71
CA HIS A 35 -14.31 1.75 1.51
C HIS A 35 -13.88 1.21 2.89
N PRO A 36 -12.84 1.80 3.49
CA PRO A 36 -12.40 1.41 4.83
C PRO A 36 -13.41 1.90 5.87
N VAL A 37 -13.62 1.08 6.90
CA VAL A 37 -14.42 1.40 8.09
C VAL A 37 -13.57 1.16 9.34
N ARG A 38 -13.84 1.90 10.41
CA ARG A 38 -13.10 1.80 11.69
C ARG A 38 -13.90 1.06 12.74
N THR A 39 -13.22 0.38 13.64
CA THR A 39 -13.84 -0.15 14.86
C THR A 39 -14.49 0.96 15.68
N VAL A 40 -15.64 0.66 16.28
CA VAL A 40 -16.32 1.56 17.23
C VAL A 40 -15.62 1.58 18.60
N ASP A 41 -14.75 0.60 18.89
CA ASP A 41 -14.00 0.56 20.13
C ASP A 41 -12.79 1.51 20.07
N PRO A 42 -12.73 2.57 20.89
CA PRO A 42 -11.68 3.58 20.79
C PRO A 42 -10.31 3.08 21.27
N SER A 43 -10.23 1.88 21.85
CA SER A 43 -8.96 1.27 22.27
C SER A 43 -8.37 0.34 21.21
N ASP A 44 -9.11 0.09 20.13
CA ASP A 44 -8.73 -0.78 19.02
C ASP A 44 -8.47 0.07 17.76
N ALA A 45 -7.44 -0.29 16.99
CA ALA A 45 -7.07 0.41 15.76
C ALA A 45 -7.43 -0.42 14.51
N GLY A 46 -8.36 -1.37 14.65
CA GLY A 46 -8.79 -2.26 13.59
C GLY A 46 -9.54 -1.54 12.47
N LEU A 47 -9.28 -1.99 11.24
CA LEU A 47 -9.98 -1.58 10.03
C LEU A 47 -10.65 -2.80 9.38
N ALA A 48 -11.77 -2.55 8.72
CA ALA A 48 -12.39 -3.50 7.80
C ALA A 48 -12.76 -2.79 6.49
N CYS A 49 -13.19 -3.56 5.49
CA CYS A 49 -13.69 -3.04 4.22
C CYS A 49 -15.20 -3.31 4.14
N ALA A 50 -15.97 -2.27 3.81
CA ALA A 50 -17.39 -2.37 3.54
C ALA A 50 -17.66 -2.04 2.06
N PRO A 51 -18.64 -2.69 1.41
CA PRO A 51 -19.03 -2.34 0.05
C PRO A 51 -19.55 -0.90 -0.05
N ASP A 52 -19.26 -0.22 -1.15
CA ASP A 52 -19.71 1.16 -1.36
C ASP A 52 -21.24 1.29 -1.31
N GLY A 53 -21.73 2.20 -0.47
CA GLY A 53 -23.16 2.47 -0.30
C GLY A 53 -23.91 1.46 0.57
N GLU A 54 -23.20 0.51 1.18
CA GLU A 54 -23.75 -0.40 2.18
C GLU A 54 -23.34 0.04 3.60
N GLU A 55 -24.12 -0.37 4.60
CA GLU A 55 -23.86 -0.05 6.01
C GLU A 55 -22.66 -0.88 6.51
N PRO A 56 -21.76 -0.30 7.34
CA PRO A 56 -20.65 -1.03 7.93
C PRO A 56 -21.07 -2.30 8.68
N PRO A 57 -20.21 -3.34 8.72
CA PRO A 57 -20.48 -4.54 9.51
C PRO A 57 -20.60 -4.22 11.01
N PRO A 58 -21.31 -5.05 11.80
CA PRO A 58 -21.47 -4.81 13.24
C PRO A 58 -20.14 -4.64 13.97
N GLY A 59 -20.04 -3.59 14.79
CA GLY A 59 -18.81 -3.24 15.51
C GLY A 59 -17.87 -2.31 14.73
N TYR A 60 -18.25 -1.89 13.52
CA TYR A 60 -17.55 -0.91 12.73
C TYR A 60 -18.46 0.28 12.40
N GLU A 61 -17.85 1.42 12.10
CA GLU A 61 -18.49 2.65 11.66
C GLU A 61 -17.66 3.33 10.56
N ASP A 62 -18.31 4.19 9.79
CA ASP A 62 -17.64 5.01 8.79
C ASP A 62 -16.62 5.97 9.43
N PHE A 63 -15.54 6.24 8.70
CA PHE A 63 -14.64 7.32 9.06
C PHE A 63 -15.34 8.68 8.90
N PRO A 64 -15.01 9.66 9.74
CA PRO A 64 -15.35 11.04 9.46
C PRO A 64 -14.82 11.47 8.08
N ALA A 65 -15.50 12.44 7.46
CA ALA A 65 -15.16 12.89 6.13
C ALA A 65 -13.70 13.35 6.03
N GLY A 66 -12.92 12.70 5.17
CA GLY A 66 -11.50 13.00 4.96
C GLY A 66 -10.52 12.31 5.93
N GLU A 67 -10.99 11.47 6.84
CA GLU A 67 -10.14 10.71 7.77
C GLU A 67 -9.90 9.26 7.33
N ALA A 68 -10.60 8.79 6.29
CA ALA A 68 -10.44 7.44 5.75
C ALA A 68 -9.05 7.26 5.11
N PRO A 69 -8.27 6.22 5.49
CA PRO A 69 -7.00 5.92 4.85
C PRO A 69 -7.21 5.33 3.46
N GLU A 70 -6.44 5.75 2.46
CA GLU A 70 -6.57 5.21 1.10
C GLU A 70 -5.58 4.07 0.85
N TYR A 71 -4.37 4.20 1.40
CA TYR A 71 -3.28 3.26 1.22
C TYR A 71 -2.88 2.61 2.54
N VAL A 72 -2.35 1.38 2.48
CA VAL A 72 -1.87 0.66 3.68
C VAL A 72 -0.80 1.47 4.43
N ASP A 73 0.04 2.20 3.71
CA ASP A 73 1.09 3.05 4.28
C ASP A 73 0.54 4.29 5.01
N ASP A 74 -0.74 4.64 4.85
CA ASP A 74 -1.37 5.74 5.60
C ASP A 74 -1.71 5.32 7.05
N VAL A 75 -1.70 4.01 7.32
CA VAL A 75 -2.10 3.41 8.60
C VAL A 75 -0.88 3.07 9.48
N TYR A 76 0.34 3.08 8.94
CA TYR A 76 1.58 2.66 9.61
C TYR A 76 2.58 3.79 9.89
#